data_AF-A0A9N9EL24-F1
#
_entry.id   AF-A0A9N9EL24-F1
#
_cell.length_a   1.000
_cell.length_b   1.000
_cell.length_c   1.000
_cell.angle_alpha   90.00
_cell.angle_beta   90.00
_cell.angle_gamma   90.00
#
_symmetry.space_group_name_H-M   'P 1'
#
loop_
_entity.id
_entity.type
_entity.pdbx_description
1 polymer ?
#
loop_
_entity_poly.entity_id
_entity_poly.type
_entity_poly.pdbx_seq_one_letter_code
_entity_poly.pdbx_strand_id
1 'polypeptide(L)'
;TLQRKRDPEDHVRYVAKQRVPNVETYNERMADFKDWYIEEIYTSLEKLYKLYLELANQEEIVEKRSREEVDDILQRIHGLEI
;
A
#
# COMPACT_ATOMS: atom_id res chain seq x y z
N THR A 1 20.72 11.05 -19.23
CA THR A 1 19.83 10.08 -18.56
C THR A 1 18.76 10.87 -17.83
N LEU A 2 17.53 10.92 -18.35
CA LEU A 2 16.42 11.58 -17.64
C LEU A 2 16.08 10.74 -16.41
N GLN A 3 16.61 11.13 -15.26
CA GLN A 3 15.97 10.77 -13.99
C GLN A 3 14.60 11.44 -14.03
N ARG A 4 13.55 10.70 -14.42
CA ARG A 4 12.18 11.09 -14.11
C ARG A 4 12.19 11.33 -12.61
N LYS A 5 12.01 12.59 -12.17
CA LYS A 5 11.71 12.87 -10.77
C LYS A 5 10.52 11.97 -10.44
N ARG A 6 10.74 10.95 -9.59
CA ARG A 6 9.63 10.14 -9.08
C ARG A 6 8.65 11.12 -8.47
N ASP A 7 7.38 10.98 -8.80
CA ASP A 7 6.32 11.73 -8.14
C ASP A 7 6.54 11.57 -6.62
N PRO A 8 6.56 12.65 -5.84
CA PRO A 8 6.68 12.56 -4.39
C PRO A 8 5.68 11.58 -3.77
N GLU A 9 4.48 11.48 -4.31
CA GLU A 9 3.46 10.53 -3.86
C GLU A 9 3.84 9.08 -4.17
N ASP A 10 4.36 8.80 -5.37
CA ASP A 10 4.88 7.48 -5.73
C ASP A 10 6.06 7.07 -4.84
N HIS A 11 6.92 8.03 -4.50
CA HIS A 11 8.03 7.79 -3.58
C HIS A 11 7.52 7.43 -2.18
N VAL A 12 6.50 8.14 -1.68
CA VAL A 12 5.91 7.85 -0.36
C VAL A 12 5.25 6.46 -0.35
N ARG A 13 4.49 6.09 -1.38
CA ARG A 13 3.89 4.75 -1.49
C ARG A 13 4.96 3.65 -1.59
N TYR A 14 6.02 3.90 -2.36
CA TYR A 14 7.16 2.99 -2.45
C TYR A 14 7.81 2.75 -1.08
N VAL A 15 8.06 3.82 -0.31
CA VAL A 15 8.62 3.70 1.05
C VAL A 15 7.66 2.95 1.97
N ALA A 16 6.36 3.26 1.91
CA ALA A 16 5.33 2.58 2.69
C ALA A 16 5.34 1.07 2.45
N LYS A 17 5.35 0.63 1.19
CA LYS A 17 5.38 -0.79 0.80
C LYS A 17 6.67 -1.50 1.22
N GLN A 18 7.81 -0.79 1.22
CA GLN A 18 9.08 -1.34 1.73
C GLN A 18 9.08 -1.51 3.26
N ARG A 19 8.40 -0.61 3.99
CA ARG A 19 8.37 -0.63 5.46
C ARG A 19 7.31 -1.57 6.01
N VAL A 20 6.14 -1.60 5.37
CA VAL A 20 4.95 -2.33 5.81
C VAL A 20 4.25 -2.93 4.57
N PRO A 21 4.78 -4.03 4.02
CA PRO A 21 4.21 -4.66 2.83
C PRO A 21 2.87 -5.35 3.09
N ASN A 22 2.58 -5.71 4.35
CA ASN A 22 1.37 -6.42 4.74
C ASN A 22 1.07 -6.26 6.24
N VAL A 23 -0.09 -6.77 6.66
CA VAL A 23 -0.57 -6.71 8.06
C VAL A 23 0.32 -7.50 9.01
N GLU A 24 0.94 -8.59 8.55
CA GLU A 24 1.84 -9.42 9.36
C GLU A 24 3.09 -8.63 9.77
N THR A 25 3.76 -8.00 8.80
CA THR A 25 4.93 -7.15 9.06
C THR A 25 4.57 -5.96 9.96
N TYR A 26 3.36 -5.38 9.79
CA TYR A 26 2.87 -4.34 10.70
C TYR A 26 2.79 -4.85 12.15
N ASN A 27 2.16 -5.99 12.37
CA ASN A 27 1.95 -6.55 13.70
C ASN A 27 3.28 -6.92 14.39
N GLU A 28 4.22 -7.52 13.65
CA GLU A 28 5.56 -7.82 14.16
C GLU A 28 6.27 -6.55 14.65
N ARG A 29 6.22 -5.47 13.84
CA ARG A 29 6.81 -4.18 14.22
C ARG A 29 6.15 -3.56 15.44
N MET A 30 4.81 -3.64 15.56
CA MET A 30 4.11 -3.11 16.72
C MET A 30 4.48 -3.87 18.00
N ALA A 31 4.69 -5.20 17.91
CA ALA A 31 5.15 -6.00 19.04
C ALA A 31 6.55 -5.55 19.49
N ASP A 32 7.50 -5.43 18.55
CA ASP A 32 8.86 -4.94 18.84
C ASP A 32 8.83 -3.54 19.48
N PHE A 33 8.06 -2.61 18.91
CA PHE A 33 8.01 -1.24 19.40
C PHE A 33 7.41 -1.12 20.80
N LYS A 34 6.42 -1.96 21.11
CA LYS A 34 5.80 -2.00 22.44
C LYS A 34 6.80 -2.41 23.52
N ASP A 35 7.74 -3.29 23.18
CA ASP A 35 8.78 -3.75 24.10
C ASP A 35 9.95 -2.76 24.21
N TRP A 36 10.24 -2.00 23.16
CA TRP A 36 11.42 -1.12 23.10
C TRP A 36 11.17 0.32 23.50
N TYR A 37 9.95 0.82 23.31
CA TYR A 37 9.65 2.23 23.41
C TYR A 37 8.60 2.55 24.47
N ILE A 38 8.78 3.71 25.10
CA ILE A 38 7.76 4.29 25.99
C ILE A 38 6.48 4.62 25.21
N GLU A 39 5.37 4.73 25.93
CA GLU A 39 4.02 4.88 25.37
C GLU A 39 3.89 6.04 24.36
N GLU A 40 4.53 7.18 24.63
CA GLU A 40 4.50 8.34 23.74
C GLU A 40 5.11 8.02 22.36
N ILE A 41 6.29 7.40 22.35
CA ILE A 41 7.00 7.03 21.13
C ILE A 41 6.27 5.89 20.41
N TYR A 42 5.81 4.89 21.16
CA TYR A 42 5.00 3.79 20.63
C TYR A 42 3.77 4.34 19.89
N THR A 43 3.03 5.27 20.49
CA THR A 43 1.82 5.84 19.90
C THR A 43 2.11 6.59 18.60
N SER A 44 3.23 7.32 18.53
CA SER A 44 3.66 7.99 17.30
C SER A 44 4.05 7.00 16.21
N LEU A 45 4.77 5.93 16.57
CA LEU A 45 5.16 4.88 15.62
C LEU A 45 3.95 4.09 15.11
N GLU A 46 2.99 3.78 15.98
CA GLU A 46 1.75 3.10 15.61
C GLU A 46 0.97 3.89 14.55
N LYS A 47 0.79 5.21 14.76
CA LYS A 47 0.14 6.09 13.78
C LYS A 47 0.88 6.12 12.44
N LEU A 48 2.20 6.21 12.46
CA LEU A 48 3.02 6.24 11.25
C LEU A 48 2.95 4.92 10.48
N TYR A 49 3.08 3.79 11.16
CA TYR A 49 3.08 2.48 10.54
C TYR A 49 1.70 2.07 10.04
N LYS A 50 0.64 2.53 10.70
CA LYS A 50 -0.74 2.39 10.19
C LYS A 50 -0.93 3.16 8.89
N LEU A 51 -0.42 4.39 8.81
CA LEU A 51 -0.43 5.16 7.57
C LEU A 51 0.35 4.46 6.44
N TYR A 52 1.50 3.84 6.75
CA TYR A 52 2.23 3.05 5.76
C TYR A 52 1.44 1.83 5.27
N LEU A 53 0.76 1.11 6.17
CA LEU A 53 -0.09 -0.01 5.76
C LEU A 53 -1.21 0.44 4.81
N GLU A 54 -1.88 1.55 5.12
CA GLU A 54 -2.94 2.11 4.28
C GLU A 54 -2.41 2.50 2.89
N LEU A 55 -1.28 3.21 2.84
CA LEU A 55 -0.65 3.63 1.59
C LEU A 55 -0.13 2.46 0.75
N ALA A 56 0.41 1.43 1.39
CA ALA A 56 0.86 0.22 0.69
C ALA A 56 -0.31 -0.54 0.04
N ASN A 57 -1.46 -0.56 0.70
CA ASN A 57 -2.67 -1.23 0.22
C ASN A 57 -3.42 -0.44 -0.86
N GLN A 58 -3.22 0.88 -0.96
CA GLN A 58 -3.86 1.69 -2.01
C GLN A 58 -3.48 1.24 -3.42
N GLU A 59 -2.22 0.85 -3.65
CA GLU A 59 -1.77 0.35 -4.94
C GLU A 59 -2.47 -0.98 -5.29
N GLU A 60 -2.60 -1.89 -4.32
CA GLU A 60 -3.33 -3.15 -4.49
C GLU A 60 -4.81 -2.92 -4.82
N ILE A 61 -5.46 -1.95 -4.16
CA ILE A 61 -6.87 -1.60 -4.43
C ILE A 61 -7.03 -1.02 -5.85
N VAL A 62 -6.12 -0.14 -6.27
CA VAL A 62 -6.13 0.45 -7.62
C VAL A 62 -5.92 -0.64 -8.68
N GLU A 63 -4.93 -1.51 -8.49
CA GLU A 63 -4.66 -2.61 -9.42
C GLU A 63 -5.83 -3.60 -9.52
N LYS A 64 -6.47 -3.94 -8.40
CA LYS A 64 -7.67 -4.79 -8.40
C LYS A 64 -8.82 -4.15 -9.17
N ARG A 65 -9.12 -2.87 -8.91
CA ARG A 65 -10.15 -2.13 -9.64
C ARG A 65 -9.87 -2.05 -11.13
N SER A 66 -8.64 -1.75 -11.52
CA SER A 66 -8.26 -1.70 -12.94
C SER A 66 -8.39 -3.07 -13.62
N ARG A 67 -8.11 -4.17 -12.92
CA ARG A 67 -8.30 -5.52 -13.45
C ARG A 67 -9.77 -5.85 -13.63
N GLU A 68 -10.60 -5.53 -12.64
CA GLU A 68 -12.06 -5.71 -12.71
C GLU A 68 -12.67 -4.92 -13.86
N GLU A 69 -12.23 -3.68 -14.09
CA GLU A 69 -12.66 -2.86 -15.23
C GLU A 69 -12.25 -3.47 -16.58
N VAL A 70 -11.02 -3.98 -16.69
CA VAL A 70 -10.56 -4.68 -17.91
C VAL A 70 -11.40 -5.93 -18.15
N ASP A 71 -11.67 -6.73 -17.11
CA ASP A 71 -12.48 -7.95 -17.22
C ASP A 71 -13.93 -7.63 -17.62
N ASP A 72 -14.55 -6.56 -17.09
CA ASP A 72 -15.91 -6.12 -17.52
C ASP A 72 -15.93 -5.73 -19.00
N ILE A 73 -14.92 -4.99 -19.47
CA ILE A 73 -14.78 -4.61 -20.88
C ILE A 73 -14.62 -5.85 -21.76
N LEU A 74 -13.76 -6.79 -21.38
CA LEU A 74 -13.54 -8.04 -22.12
C LEU A 74 -14.79 -8.92 -22.17
N GLN A 75 -15.55 -9.00 -21.07
CA GLN A 75 -16.83 -9.73 -21.04
C GLN A 75 -17.87 -9.07 -21.93
N ARG A 76 -17.94 -7.73 -21.97
CA ARG A 76 -18.82 -7.01 -22.89
C ARG A 76 -18.44 -7.24 -24.34
N ILE A 77 -17.16 -7.23 -24.68
CA ILE A 77 -16.71 -7.49 -26.06
C ILE A 77 -17.03 -8.92 -26.49
N HIS A 78 -16.73 -9.93 -25.67
CA HIS A 78 -17.07 -11.33 -25.98
C HIS A 78 -18.58 -11.58 -25.97
N GLY A 79 -19.35 -10.91 -25.10
CA GLY A 79 -20.82 -10.96 -25.10
C GLY A 79 -21.47 -10.21 -26.26
N LEU A 80 -20.69 -9.42 -27.01
CA LEU A 80 -21.07 -8.70 -28.23
C LEU A 80 -20.60 -9.43 -29.50
N GLU A 81 -20.20 -10.70 -29.43
CA GLU A 81 -20.06 -11.54 -30.62
C GLU A 81 -21.42 -11.64 -31.35
N ILE A 82 -21.59 -10.79 -32.37
CA ILE A 82 -22.69 -10.76 -33.34
C ILE A 82 -22.54 -11.92 -34.33
#